data_AF-A0A9D1ILI4-F1
#
_entry.id   AF-A0A9D1ILI4-F1
#
_cell.length_a   1.000
_cell.length_b   1.000
_cell.length_c   1.000
_cell.angle_alpha   90.00
_cell.angle_beta   90.00
_cell.angle_gamma   90.00
#
_symmetry.space_group_name_H-M   'P 1'
#
loop_
_entity.id
_entity.type
_entity.pdbx_description
1 polymer ?
#
loop_
_entity_poly.entity_id
_entity_poly.type
_entity_poly.pdbx_seq_one_letter_code
_entity_poly.pdbx_strand_id
1 'polypeptide(L)'
;MKKFLMILTCCVAILSINAANYCTLPNSNDTISAGQATFEGNTVYVTLYNDSPNIRANVTVTVEAYYGNYSYDIRSTVVQVPPSGSATATIVFSNEVKSVRTVNVSSPKCVSE
;
A
#
# COMPACT_ATOMS: atom_id res chain seq x y z
N MET A 1 36.82 3.33 -21.52
CA MET A 1 35.69 2.40 -21.73
C MET A 1 34.48 2.99 -21.01
N LYS A 2 33.37 3.19 -21.73
CA LYS A 2 32.23 4.03 -21.34
C LYS A 2 31.44 3.39 -20.18
N LYS A 3 31.25 4.17 -19.10
CA LYS A 3 30.36 3.85 -17.98
C LYS A 3 28.91 3.94 -18.46
N PHE A 4 28.18 2.83 -18.49
CA PHE A 4 26.73 2.84 -18.65
C PHE A 4 26.09 3.00 -17.26
N LEU A 5 25.81 4.25 -16.89
CA LEU A 5 24.91 4.58 -15.80
C LEU A 5 23.49 4.44 -16.36
N MET A 6 22.90 3.25 -16.21
CA MET A 6 21.52 3.01 -16.60
C MET A 6 20.64 3.64 -15.51
N ILE A 7 20.15 4.84 -15.81
CA ILE A 7 19.24 5.60 -14.96
C ILE A 7 17.94 4.79 -14.87
N LEU A 8 17.77 4.11 -13.73
CA LEU A 8 16.51 3.50 -13.31
C LEU A 8 15.50 4.64 -13.18
N THR A 9 14.68 4.84 -14.22
CA THR A 9 13.51 5.73 -14.17
C THR A 9 12.52 5.15 -13.17
N CYS A 10 12.74 5.44 -11.90
CA CYS A 10 11.79 5.25 -10.84
C CYS A 10 10.63 6.23 -11.12
N CYS A 11 9.58 5.73 -11.76
CA CYS A 11 8.31 6.44 -11.87
C CYS A 11 7.69 6.52 -10.47
N VAL A 12 8.17 7.46 -9.66
CA VAL A 12 7.55 7.80 -8.37
C VAL A 12 6.27 8.58 -8.69
N ALA A 13 5.18 7.87 -8.95
CA ALA A 13 3.86 8.47 -9.01
C ALA A 13 3.41 8.76 -7.58
N ILE A 14 3.65 9.98 -7.10
CA ILE A 14 3.14 10.46 -5.81
C ILE A 14 1.63 10.60 -5.94
N LEU A 15 0.87 9.57 -5.55
CA LEU A 15 -0.58 9.68 -5.39
C LEU A 15 -0.91 10.02 -3.93
N SER A 16 -1.79 11.00 -3.76
CA SER A 16 -2.48 11.30 -2.52
C SER A 16 -3.37 10.11 -2.14
N ILE A 17 -3.07 9.52 -0.98
CA ILE A 17 -3.79 8.37 -0.45
C ILE A 17 -4.81 8.91 0.55
N ASN A 18 -6.09 8.78 0.21
CA ASN A 18 -7.18 9.02 1.15
C ASN A 18 -7.34 7.77 2.03
N ALA A 19 -6.49 7.62 3.05
CA ALA A 19 -6.64 6.56 4.06
C ALA A 19 -6.76 7.20 5.44
N ALA A 20 -8.00 7.53 5.84
CA ALA A 20 -8.35 7.85 7.21
C ALA A 20 -9.37 6.83 7.71
N ASN A 21 -8.97 5.56 7.81
CA ASN A 21 -9.80 4.51 8.37
C ASN A 21 -9.14 4.00 9.66
N TYR A 22 -9.70 4.39 10.79
CA TYR A 22 -9.26 4.05 12.13
C TYR A 22 -9.87 2.71 12.55
N CYS A 23 -9.18 1.96 13.40
CA CYS A 23 -9.87 0.98 14.23
C CYS A 23 -9.46 1.19 15.67
N THR A 24 -10.48 1.50 16.44
CA THR A 24 -10.35 1.88 17.82
C THR A 24 -10.80 0.69 18.66
N LEU A 25 -9.97 0.30 19.63
CA LEU A 25 -10.56 -0.13 20.90
C LEU A 25 -11.42 1.06 21.37
N PRO A 26 -12.65 0.86 21.85
CA PRO A 26 -13.55 1.99 22.16
C PRO A 26 -12.79 3.06 22.98
N ASN A 27 -12.67 4.26 22.39
CA ASN A 27 -11.94 5.44 22.90
C ASN A 27 -10.41 5.55 22.65
N SER A 28 -9.82 4.87 21.65
CA SER A 28 -8.41 5.12 21.27
C SER A 28 -8.27 6.04 20.05
N ASN A 29 -7.18 6.80 19.95
CA ASN A 29 -6.85 7.65 18.79
C ASN A 29 -5.96 6.89 17.78
N ASP A 30 -6.11 5.57 17.70
CA ASP A 30 -5.21 4.72 16.92
C ASP A 30 -5.49 4.84 15.41
N THR A 31 -4.49 5.27 14.66
CA THR A 31 -4.58 5.49 13.20
C THR A 31 -3.66 4.56 12.43
N ILE A 32 -4.20 4.00 11.33
CA ILE A 32 -3.39 3.36 10.29
C ILE A 32 -3.51 4.17 9.03
N SER A 33 -2.36 4.52 8.47
CA SER A 33 -2.25 5.25 7.22
C SER A 33 -1.51 4.42 6.19
N ALA A 34 -1.88 4.58 4.92
CA ALA A 34 -1.04 4.13 3.82
C ALA A 34 -0.14 5.29 3.38
N GLY A 35 1.16 5.03 3.36
CA GLY A 35 2.14 5.84 2.66
C GLY A 35 2.20 5.51 1.18
N GLN A 36 3.16 6.12 0.47
CA GLN A 36 3.25 6.06 -0.98
C GLN A 36 3.19 4.62 -1.53
N ALA A 37 2.43 4.45 -2.61
CA ALA A 37 2.50 3.25 -3.42
C ALA A 37 3.57 3.41 -4.50
N THR A 38 4.43 2.41 -4.62
CA THR A 38 5.42 2.31 -5.70
C THR A 38 5.15 1.03 -6.49
N PHE A 39 5.68 0.94 -7.71
CA PHE A 39 5.52 -0.26 -8.51
C PHE A 39 6.79 -0.55 -9.32
N GLU A 40 7.04 -1.84 -9.55
CA GLU A 40 8.13 -2.35 -10.37
C GLU A 40 7.62 -3.53 -11.20
N GLY A 41 7.69 -3.42 -12.53
CA GLY A 41 7.14 -4.42 -13.43
C GLY A 41 5.64 -4.62 -13.18
N ASN A 42 5.25 -5.83 -12.79
CA ASN A 42 3.86 -6.19 -12.49
C ASN A 42 3.53 -6.17 -10.98
N THR A 43 4.42 -5.63 -10.14
CA THR A 43 4.27 -5.66 -8.68
C THR A 43 4.08 -4.25 -8.13
N VAL A 44 3.08 -4.07 -7.26
CA VAL A 44 2.84 -2.83 -6.50
C VAL A 44 3.19 -3.06 -5.04
N TYR A 45 3.90 -2.10 -4.46
CA TYR A 45 4.26 -2.03 -3.05
C TYR A 45 3.50 -0.87 -2.39
N VAL A 46 2.81 -1.14 -1.30
CA VAL A 46 2.12 -0.11 -0.50
C VAL A 46 2.67 -0.16 0.92
N THR A 47 3.29 0.91 1.37
CA THR A 47 3.76 1.00 2.76
C THR A 47 2.61 1.41 3.66
N LEU A 48 2.43 0.71 4.77
CA LEU A 48 1.44 0.96 5.80
C LEU A 48 2.15 1.38 7.09
N TYR A 49 1.57 2.34 7.81
CA TYR A 49 2.06 2.81 9.10
C TYR A 49 0.97 2.68 10.14
N ASN A 50 1.31 2.14 11.30
CA ASN A 50 0.43 2.00 12.44
C ASN A 50 1.00 2.80 13.61
N ASP A 51 0.32 3.88 13.97
CA ASP A 51 0.73 4.74 15.08
C ASP A 51 0.26 4.21 16.43
N SER A 52 -0.53 3.12 16.45
CA SER A 52 -0.99 2.50 17.69
C SER A 52 0.14 1.80 18.41
N PRO A 53 0.45 2.16 19.68
CA PRO A 53 1.53 1.54 20.43
C PRO A 53 1.27 0.11 20.87
N ASN A 54 0.01 -0.30 20.93
CA ASN A 54 -0.37 -1.57 21.55
C ASN A 54 -1.24 -2.45 20.64
N ILE A 55 -1.71 -1.95 19.50
CA ILE A 55 -2.62 -2.70 18.63
C ILE A 55 -1.88 -3.21 17.42
N ARG A 56 -1.98 -4.52 17.21
CA ARG A 56 -1.70 -5.15 15.92
C ARG A 56 -2.97 -5.14 15.08
N ALA A 57 -2.83 -4.82 13.80
CA ALA A 57 -3.98 -4.60 12.94
C ALA A 57 -3.87 -5.38 11.63
N ASN A 58 -4.97 -6.02 11.25
CA ASN A 58 -5.13 -6.56 9.91
C ASN A 58 -5.85 -5.54 9.03
N VAL A 59 -5.24 -5.14 7.93
CA VAL A 59 -5.83 -4.26 6.92
C VAL A 59 -5.93 -4.97 5.59
N THR A 60 -7.02 -4.72 4.87
CA THR A 60 -7.12 -5.07 3.46
C THR A 60 -6.64 -3.88 2.65
N VAL A 61 -5.59 -4.07 1.86
CA VAL A 61 -5.10 -3.09 0.88
C VAL A 61 -5.67 -3.48 -0.47
N THR A 62 -6.40 -2.58 -1.10
CA THR A 62 -6.96 -2.73 -2.45
C THR A 62 -6.31 -1.70 -3.36
N VAL A 63 -5.76 -2.16 -4.49
CA VAL A 63 -5.10 -1.34 -5.48
C VAL A 63 -5.81 -1.48 -6.81
N GLU A 64 -6.15 -0.35 -7.43
CA GLU A 64 -6.54 -0.25 -8.83
C GLU A 64 -5.30 0.19 -9.64
N ALA A 65 -4.84 -0.68 -10.53
CA ALA A 65 -3.66 -0.44 -11.36
C ALA A 65 -4.03 -0.40 -12.85
N TYR A 66 -3.36 0.49 -13.58
CA TYR A 66 -3.46 0.66 -15.04
C TYR A 66 -2.28 -0.02 -15.72
N TYR A 67 -2.52 -0.78 -16.79
CA TYR A 67 -1.47 -1.50 -17.54
C TYR A 67 -1.38 -1.12 -19.02
N GLY A 68 -2.05 -0.03 -19.44
CA GLY A 68 -2.11 0.38 -20.85
C GLY A 68 -3.47 0.10 -21.49
N ASN A 69 -3.72 0.64 -22.68
CA ASN A 69 -4.91 0.38 -23.49
C ASN A 69 -6.25 0.55 -22.73
N TYR A 70 -6.36 1.57 -21.87
CA TYR A 70 -7.55 1.87 -21.07
C TYR A 70 -8.02 0.71 -20.15
N SER A 71 -7.12 -0.23 -19.84
CA SER A 71 -7.45 -1.42 -19.08
C SER A 71 -6.91 -1.31 -17.64
N TYR A 72 -7.74 -1.72 -16.69
CA TYR A 72 -7.49 -1.65 -15.26
C TYR A 72 -7.73 -3.01 -14.61
N ASP A 73 -7.02 -3.28 -13.52
CA ASP A 73 -7.22 -4.48 -12.69
C ASP A 73 -7.21 -4.03 -11.25
N ILE A 74 -8.07 -4.68 -10.46
CA ILE A 74 -8.25 -4.39 -9.04
C ILE A 74 -7.85 -5.63 -8.28
N ARG A 75 -6.85 -5.48 -7.42
CA ARG A 75 -6.35 -6.56 -6.58
C ARG A 75 -6.31 -6.12 -5.14
N SER A 76 -6.51 -7.07 -4.24
CA SER A 76 -6.41 -6.83 -2.82
C SER A 76 -5.55 -7.87 -2.11
N THR A 77 -4.96 -7.47 -0.99
CA THR A 77 -4.23 -8.35 -0.09
C THR A 77 -4.48 -7.94 1.36
N VAL A 78 -4.36 -8.89 2.29
CA VAL A 78 -4.45 -8.61 3.72
C VAL A 78 -3.05 -8.53 4.29
N VAL A 79 -2.76 -7.44 5.00
CA VAL A 79 -1.47 -7.22 5.66
C VAL A 79 -1.69 -7.01 7.14
N GLN A 80 -0.83 -7.63 7.92
CA GLN A 80 -0.77 -7.41 9.35
C GLN A 80 0.29 -6.35 9.65
N VAL A 81 -0.11 -5.26 10.26
CA VAL A 81 0.78 -4.15 10.64
C VAL A 81 1.08 -4.26 12.14
N PRO A 82 2.37 -4.30 12.55
CA PRO A 82 2.73 -4.37 13.96
C PRO A 82 2.39 -3.07 14.71
N PRO A 83 2.34 -3.10 16.06
CA PRO A 83 2.22 -1.89 16.88
C PRO A 83 3.42 -0.95 16.66
N SER A 84 3.17 0.37 16.65
CA SER A 84 4.16 1.44 16.43
C SER A 84 5.15 1.16 15.29
N GLY A 85 4.65 0.57 14.20
CA GLY A 85 5.51 0.04 13.16
C GLY A 85 4.94 0.21 11.77
N SER A 86 5.64 -0.38 10.81
CA SER A 86 5.25 -0.37 9.41
C SER A 86 5.25 -1.77 8.81
N ALA A 87 4.48 -1.94 7.75
CA ALA A 87 4.45 -3.15 6.95
C ALA A 87 4.30 -2.78 5.48
N THR A 88 4.79 -3.63 4.58
CA THR A 88 4.63 -3.42 3.14
C THR A 88 3.65 -4.44 2.57
N ALA A 89 2.58 -3.96 1.94
CA ALA A 89 1.71 -4.78 1.14
C ALA A 89 2.34 -5.01 -0.23
N THR A 90 2.48 -6.28 -0.63
CA THR A 90 2.92 -6.66 -1.97
C THR A 90 1.74 -7.22 -2.75
N ILE A 91 1.43 -6.60 -3.88
CA ILE A 91 0.32 -7.00 -4.75
C ILE A 91 0.88 -7.25 -6.14
N VAL A 92 0.71 -8.47 -6.64
CA VAL A 92 1.19 -8.88 -7.96
C VAL A 92 0.02 -8.91 -8.95
N PHE A 93 0.20 -8.23 -10.07
CA PHE A 93 -0.74 -8.20 -11.18
C PHE A 93 -0.29 -9.16 -12.30
N SER A 94 -1.24 -9.56 -13.14
CA SER A 94 -0.93 -10.41 -14.30
C SER A 94 -0.12 -9.67 -15.37
N ASN A 95 -0.32 -8.35 -15.47
CA ASN A 95 0.29 -7.50 -16.49
C ASN A 95 1.23 -6.48 -15.84
N GLU A 96 2.14 -5.93 -16.65
CA GLU A 96 3.02 -4.84 -16.25
C GLU A 96 2.20 -3.59 -15.87
N VAL A 97 2.43 -3.07 -14.67
CA VAL A 97 1.77 -1.87 -14.15
C VAL A 97 2.44 -0.64 -14.75
N LYS A 98 1.62 0.27 -15.30
CA LYS A 98 2.06 1.55 -15.87
C LYS A 98 1.73 2.73 -14.96
N SER A 99 0.66 2.63 -14.17
CA SER A 99 0.37 3.56 -13.09
C SER A 99 -0.55 2.93 -12.04
N VAL A 100 -0.44 3.42 -10.80
CA VAL A 100 -1.41 3.15 -9.75
C VAL A 100 -2.44 4.27 -9.77
N ARG A 101 -3.73 3.92 -9.88
CA ARG A 101 -4.81 4.90 -9.95
C ARG A 101 -5.40 5.20 -8.57
N THR A 102 -5.56 4.16 -7.76
CA THR A 102 -6.13 4.30 -6.42
C THR A 102 -5.58 3.23 -5.51
N VAL A 103 -5.30 3.64 -4.27
CA VAL A 103 -4.98 2.75 -3.15
C VAL A 103 -6.03 2.98 -2.09
N ASN A 104 -6.73 1.92 -1.71
CA ASN A 104 -7.72 1.96 -0.66
C ASN A 104 -7.31 1.00 0.45
N VAL A 105 -7.31 1.49 1.70
CA VAL A 105 -6.98 0.69 2.87
C VAL A 105 -8.24 0.58 3.70
N SER A 106 -8.68 -0.66 3.95
CA SER A 106 -9.86 -0.90 4.79
C SER A 106 -9.64 -0.37 6.21
N SER A 107 -10.73 -0.12 6.93
CA SER A 107 -10.66 0.00 8.38
C SER A 107 -9.92 -1.20 8.95
N PRO A 108 -8.94 -0.97 9.84
CA PRO A 108 -8.21 -2.06 10.42
C PRO A 108 -9.13 -2.93 11.26
N LYS A 109 -8.79 -4.21 11.37
CA LYS A 109 -9.43 -5.12 12.31
C LYS A 109 -8.40 -5.43 13.38
N CYS A 110 -8.69 -5.02 14.62
CA CYS A 110 -7.87 -5.38 15.78
C CYS A 110 -7.77 -6.90 15.83
N VAL A 111 -6.54 -7.40 15.96
CA VAL A 111 -6.28 -8.81 16.20
C VAL A 111 -5.84 -8.91 17.66
N SER A 112 -6.68 -9.50 18.52
CA SER A 112 -6.22 -9.92 19.84
C SER A 112 -5.22 -11.05 19.63
N GLU A 113 -4.06 -10.97 20.28
CA GLU A 113 -3.13 -12.10 20.38
C GLU A 113 -3.79 -13.32 21.04
#